data_AF-E9PM06-F1
#
_entry.id   AF-E9PM06-F1
#
_cell.length_a   1.000
_cell.length_b   1.000
_cell.length_c   1.000
_cell.angle_alpha   90.00
_cell.angle_beta   90.00
_cell.angle_gamma   90.00
#
_symmetry.space_group_name_H-M   'P 1'
#
loop_
_entity.id
_entity.type
_entity.pdbx_description
1 polymer ?
#
loop_
_entity_poly.entity_id
_entity_poly.type
_entity_poly.pdbx_seq_one_letter_code
_entity_poly.pdbx_strand_id
1 'polypeptide(L)'
;MLFQCSLPDTTATLGDEPRKVLLRLYGAILQMRSCNKEGSEQAQKENEFQGAEAMVLESVMFAILAERSLGPKLYGIFPQGRLEQFIPSRRLDTEELSLPDISAEIAEKMATFHGMKMPFNKEPKWLFGTMEKYLKEVLRIKFTEESRIKKLHKLL
;
A
#
# COMPACT_ATOMS: atom_id res chain seq x y z
N MET A 1 5.72 -8.57 -0.04
CA MET A 1 6.54 -9.40 0.88
C MET A 1 7.45 -8.51 1.72
N LEU A 2 7.77 -8.93 2.94
CA LEU A 2 8.62 -8.20 3.89
C LEU A 2 9.73 -9.10 4.42
N PHE A 3 10.96 -8.57 4.44
CA PHE A 3 12.14 -9.28 4.92
C PHE A 3 12.96 -8.37 5.82
N GLN A 4 13.27 -8.80 7.03
CA GLN A 4 14.26 -8.13 7.87
C GLN A 4 15.64 -8.56 7.41
N CYS A 5 16.46 -7.61 6.98
CA CYS A 5 17.84 -7.83 6.60
C CYS A 5 18.75 -7.23 7.67
N SER A 6 19.76 -7.98 8.11
CA SER A 6 20.69 -7.53 9.14
C SER A 6 22.11 -7.95 8.83
N LEU A 7 23.07 -7.08 9.18
CA LEU A 7 24.47 -7.47 9.19
C LEU A 7 24.74 -8.52 10.28
N PRO A 8 25.69 -9.46 10.07
CA PRO A 8 26.18 -10.33 11.13
C PRO A 8 26.73 -9.53 12.31
N ASP A 9 26.63 -10.09 13.52
CA ASP A 9 27.14 -9.44 14.73
C ASP A 9 28.66 -9.23 14.70
N THR A 10 29.38 -10.01 13.89
CA THR A 10 30.83 -9.91 13.69
C THR A 10 31.25 -8.76 12.78
N THR A 11 30.31 -8.12 12.06
CA THR A 11 30.62 -7.05 11.10
C THR A 11 30.33 -5.68 11.72
N ALA A 12 31.34 -4.83 11.85
CA ALA A 12 31.17 -3.45 12.32
C ALA A 12 30.55 -2.56 11.24
N THR A 13 29.80 -1.53 11.67
CA THR A 13 29.36 -0.45 10.78
C THR A 13 30.50 0.56 10.58
N LEU A 14 30.54 1.20 9.41
CA LEU A 14 31.58 2.15 9.01
C LEU A 14 31.17 3.62 9.22
N GLY A 15 29.87 3.91 9.23
CA GLY A 15 29.31 5.23 9.49
C GLY A 15 27.93 5.12 10.14
N ASP A 16 27.02 5.98 9.70
CA ASP A 16 25.66 6.06 10.25
C ASP A 16 24.69 5.05 9.61
N GLU A 17 25.20 4.05 8.88
CA GLU A 17 24.33 3.06 8.25
C GLU A 17 23.63 2.16 9.27
N PRO A 18 22.36 1.81 9.03
CA PRO A 18 21.62 0.95 9.94
C PRO A 18 22.14 -0.50 9.87
N ARG A 19 22.32 -1.14 11.04
CA ARG A 19 22.61 -2.58 11.11
C ARG A 19 21.46 -3.46 10.61
N LYS A 20 20.22 -2.96 10.70
CA LYS A 20 18.99 -3.66 10.34
C LYS A 20 18.12 -2.78 9.46
N VAL A 21 17.63 -3.34 8.36
CA VAL A 21 16.69 -2.68 7.45
C VAL A 21 15.54 -3.61 7.13
N LEU A 22 14.41 -3.03 6.73
CA LEU A 22 13.26 -3.76 6.24
C LEU A 22 13.22 -3.66 4.72
N LEU A 23 13.39 -4.80 4.06
CA LEU A 23 13.19 -4.96 2.62
C LEU A 23 11.72 -5.24 2.34
N ARG A 24 11.08 -4.32 1.62
CA ARG A 24 9.72 -4.48 1.12
C ARG A 24 9.72 -4.72 -0.37
N LEU A 25 9.22 -5.88 -0.79
CA LEU A 25 8.99 -6.22 -2.21
C LEU A 25 7.51 -6.16 -2.53
N TYR A 26 7.11 -5.41 -3.55
CA TYR A 26 5.71 -5.25 -3.93
C TYR A 26 5.16 -6.49 -4.66
N GLY A 27 6.03 -7.30 -5.27
CA GLY A 27 5.64 -8.46 -6.10
C GLY A 27 4.85 -8.03 -7.34
N ALA A 28 4.15 -8.96 -7.97
CA ALA A 28 3.31 -8.70 -9.14
C ALA A 28 2.06 -7.82 -8.83
N ILE A 29 1.88 -7.38 -7.59
CA ILE A 29 0.71 -6.56 -7.18
C ILE A 29 0.71 -5.21 -7.92
N LEU A 30 1.88 -4.66 -8.24
CA LEU A 30 1.99 -3.49 -9.12
C LEU A 30 1.65 -3.79 -10.59
N GLN A 31 1.70 -5.05 -11.01
CA GLN A 31 1.24 -5.52 -12.34
C GLN A 31 -0.26 -5.92 -12.34
N MET A 32 -0.85 -6.23 -11.18
CA MET A 32 -2.20 -6.79 -11.04
C MET A 32 -3.35 -5.77 -10.99
N ARG A 33 -3.19 -4.56 -11.54
CA ARG A 33 -4.36 -3.83 -12.08
C ARG A 33 -4.79 -4.38 -13.46
N SER A 34 -4.15 -5.45 -13.92
CA SER A 34 -4.48 -6.20 -15.14
C SER A 34 -5.41 -7.39 -14.85
N CYS A 35 -6.70 -7.12 -14.65
CA CYS A 35 -7.76 -8.10 -14.83
C CYS A 35 -8.82 -7.57 -15.81
N ASN A 36 -8.39 -7.15 -17.00
CA ASN A 36 -9.25 -7.01 -18.17
C ASN A 36 -8.47 -7.57 -19.37
N LYS A 37 -8.52 -8.89 -19.55
CA LYS A 37 -8.25 -9.48 -20.87
C LYS A 37 -9.58 -9.51 -21.60
N GLU A 38 -9.77 -8.56 -22.50
CA GLU A 38 -10.54 -8.75 -23.74
C GLU A 38 -10.29 -7.56 -24.69
N GLY A 39 -9.50 -7.81 -25.74
CA GLY A 39 -9.53 -7.11 -27.02
C GLY A 39 -9.01 -5.67 -27.12
N SER A 40 -7.69 -5.50 -27.34
CA SER A 40 -7.05 -4.52 -28.28
C SER A 40 -5.62 -4.14 -27.82
N GLU A 41 -4.70 -3.99 -28.77
CA GLU A 41 -3.28 -3.65 -28.55
C GLU A 41 -3.08 -2.27 -27.87
N GLN A 42 -4.10 -1.40 -27.87
CA GLN A 42 -4.08 -0.09 -27.20
C GLN A 42 -4.27 -0.17 -25.68
N ALA A 43 -4.94 -1.21 -25.15
CA ALA A 43 -5.16 -1.37 -23.71
C ALA A 43 -3.90 -1.81 -22.93
N GLN A 44 -2.86 -2.30 -23.62
CA GLN A 44 -1.58 -2.66 -22.99
C GLN A 44 -0.75 -1.42 -22.61
N LYS A 45 -0.79 -0.36 -23.43
CA LYS A 45 0.02 0.85 -23.24
C LYS A 45 -0.49 1.75 -22.11
N GLU A 46 -1.81 1.79 -21.89
CA GLU A 46 -2.43 2.56 -20.79
C GLU A 46 -2.23 1.90 -19.41
N ASN A 47 -2.21 0.57 -19.35
CA ASN A 47 -2.07 -0.18 -18.09
C ASN A 47 -0.65 -0.09 -17.50
N GLU A 48 0.38 -0.10 -18.35
CA GLU A 48 1.78 0.05 -17.92
C GLU A 48 2.05 1.48 -17.39
N PHE A 49 1.42 2.48 -18.01
CA PHE A 49 1.51 3.89 -17.59
C PHE A 49 0.81 4.15 -16.24
N GLN A 50 -0.35 3.55 -16.00
CA GLN A 50 -1.07 3.66 -14.70
C GLN A 50 -0.31 2.99 -13.55
N GLY A 51 0.42 1.89 -13.80
CA GLY A 51 1.27 1.24 -12.80
C GLY A 51 2.46 2.11 -12.42
N ALA A 52 3.09 2.75 -13.40
CA ALA A 52 4.21 3.67 -13.19
C ALA A 52 3.79 4.93 -12.41
N GLU A 53 2.66 5.54 -12.74
CA GLU A 53 2.14 6.71 -12.03
C GLU A 53 1.83 6.38 -10.55
N ALA A 54 1.22 5.23 -10.28
CA ALA A 54 0.95 4.78 -8.91
C ALA A 54 2.24 4.59 -8.09
N MET A 55 3.29 4.01 -8.69
CA MET A 55 4.60 3.87 -8.03
C MET A 55 5.23 5.22 -7.71
N VAL A 56 5.14 6.20 -8.63
CA VAL A 56 5.67 7.55 -8.41
C VAL A 56 4.93 8.21 -7.24
N LEU A 57 3.60 8.17 -7.24
CA LEU A 57 2.80 8.75 -6.16
C LEU A 57 3.05 8.08 -4.81
N GLU A 58 3.17 6.75 -4.78
CA GLU A 58 3.52 6.02 -3.55
C GLU A 58 4.91 6.41 -3.03
N SER A 59 5.88 6.53 -3.93
CA SER A 59 7.26 6.93 -3.59
C SER A 59 7.30 8.34 -3.01
N VAL A 60 6.59 9.29 -3.61
CA VAL A 60 6.45 10.66 -3.12
C VAL A 60 5.77 10.69 -1.76
N MET A 61 4.69 9.92 -1.58
CA MET A 61 3.98 9.81 -0.30
C MET A 61 4.89 9.31 0.81
N PHE A 62 5.60 8.21 0.56
CA PHE A 62 6.48 7.58 1.55
C PHE A 62 7.64 8.50 1.92
N ALA A 63 8.28 9.14 0.94
CA ALA A 63 9.36 10.09 1.19
C ALA A 63 8.89 11.26 2.07
N ILE A 64 7.73 11.85 1.79
CA ILE A 64 7.19 12.95 2.61
C ILE A 64 6.90 12.49 4.05
N LEU A 65 6.36 11.29 4.24
CA LEU A 65 6.09 10.73 5.56
C LEU A 65 7.40 10.48 6.34
N ALA A 66 8.42 9.95 5.68
CA ALA A 66 9.74 9.73 6.26
C ALA A 66 10.41 11.05 6.69
N GLU A 67 10.42 12.05 5.80
CA GLU A 67 11.01 13.38 6.08
C GLU A 67 10.32 14.10 7.23
N ARG A 68 9.01 13.89 7.41
CA ARG A 68 8.24 14.47 8.52
C ARG A 68 8.25 13.62 9.78
N SER A 69 9.03 12.54 9.84
CA SER A 69 9.06 11.60 10.96
C SER A 69 7.67 11.01 11.31
N LEU A 70 6.80 10.86 10.30
CA LEU A 70 5.47 10.25 10.41
C LEU A 70 5.42 8.82 9.85
N GLY A 71 6.59 8.28 9.48
CA GLY A 71 6.78 6.92 9.02
C GLY A 71 8.23 6.47 9.20
N PRO A 72 8.55 5.21 8.86
CA PRO A 72 9.92 4.72 8.86
C PRO A 72 10.81 5.55 7.92
N LYS A 73 12.09 5.74 8.26
CA LYS A 73 13.04 6.35 7.33
C LYS A 73 13.11 5.56 6.02
N LEU A 74 13.30 6.27 4.91
CA LEU A 74 13.50 5.69 3.59
C LEU A 74 15.00 5.59 3.29
N TYR A 75 15.50 4.38 3.01
CA TYR A 75 16.91 4.17 2.66
C TYR A 75 17.15 3.97 1.16
N GLY A 76 16.13 3.50 0.42
CA GLY A 76 16.25 3.35 -1.03
C GLY A 76 14.97 2.87 -1.68
N ILE A 77 14.77 3.24 -2.93
CA ILE A 77 13.65 2.82 -3.79
C ILE A 77 14.23 2.19 -5.05
N PHE A 78 13.61 1.10 -5.49
CA PHE A 78 13.94 0.41 -6.74
C PHE A 78 12.65 -0.18 -7.34
N PRO A 79 12.63 -0.58 -8.62
CA PRO A 79 11.37 -0.95 -9.30
C PRO A 79 10.55 -2.04 -8.60
N GLN A 80 11.21 -2.96 -7.91
CA GLN A 80 10.56 -4.10 -7.25
C GLN A 80 10.15 -3.82 -5.79
N GLY A 81 10.55 -2.69 -5.21
CA GLY A 81 10.45 -2.51 -3.77
C GLY A 81 11.15 -1.28 -3.19
N ARG A 82 11.34 -1.32 -1.87
CA ARG A 82 12.06 -0.30 -1.11
C ARG A 82 12.78 -0.89 0.10
N LEU A 83 13.79 -0.17 0.54
CA LEU A 83 14.45 -0.37 1.83
C LEU A 83 13.96 0.73 2.78
N GLU A 84 13.36 0.32 3.89
CA GLU A 84 12.84 1.21 4.92
C GLU A 84 13.43 0.86 6.29
N GLN A 85 13.34 1.79 7.24
CA GLN A 85 13.77 1.57 8.61
C GLN A 85 13.00 0.40 9.24
N PHE A 86 13.75 -0.52 9.85
CA PHE A 86 13.16 -1.53 10.70
C PHE A 86 12.77 -0.93 12.06
N ILE A 87 11.51 -1.02 12.44
CA ILE A 87 10.98 -0.56 13.73
C ILE A 87 10.61 -1.78 14.57
N PRO A 88 11.35 -2.09 15.66
CA PRO A 88 11.00 -3.17 16.57
C PRO A 88 9.62 -2.91 17.18
N SER A 89 8.62 -3.69 16.77
CA SER A 89 7.22 -3.46 17.12
C SER A 89 6.38 -4.72 16.89
N ARG A 90 5.19 -4.75 17.47
CA ARG A 90 4.10 -5.65 17.08
C ARG A 90 2.93 -4.84 16.55
N ARG A 91 2.01 -5.50 15.85
CA ARG A 91 0.71 -4.91 15.52
C ARG A 91 -0.21 -4.98 16.75
N LEU A 92 -1.19 -4.10 16.77
CA LEU A 92 -2.30 -4.21 17.71
C LEU A 92 -3.19 -5.38 17.31
N ASP A 93 -3.68 -6.10 18.30
CA ASP A 93 -4.80 -7.03 18.14
C ASP A 93 -6.12 -6.25 18.09
N THR A 94 -7.18 -6.88 17.59
CA THR A 94 -8.45 -6.17 17.33
C THR A 94 -9.10 -5.68 18.62
N GLU A 95 -8.97 -6.46 19.69
CA GLU A 95 -9.53 -6.18 21.01
C GLU A 95 -8.86 -4.97 21.65
N GLU A 96 -7.57 -4.73 21.37
CA GLU A 96 -6.80 -3.61 21.92
C GLU A 96 -7.26 -2.25 21.38
N LEU A 97 -7.88 -2.22 20.19
CA LEU A 97 -8.40 -0.98 19.59
C LEU A 97 -9.50 -0.32 20.45
N SER A 98 -10.17 -1.10 21.30
CA SER A 98 -11.23 -0.62 22.20
C SER A 98 -10.72 -0.10 23.55
N LEU A 99 -9.43 -0.30 23.87
CA LEU A 99 -8.83 0.19 25.11
C LEU A 99 -8.78 1.73 25.08
N PRO A 100 -9.27 2.45 26.10
CA PRO A 100 -9.39 3.91 26.07
C PRO A 100 -8.08 4.64 25.72
N ASP A 101 -6.97 4.25 26.35
CA ASP A 101 -5.68 4.89 26.14
C ASP A 101 -5.15 4.68 24.71
N ILE A 102 -5.31 3.45 24.19
CA ILE A 102 -4.92 3.10 22.81
C ILE A 102 -5.81 3.84 21.81
N SER A 103 -7.13 3.86 22.02
CA SER A 103 -8.06 4.57 21.15
C SER A 103 -7.80 6.07 21.14
N ALA A 104 -7.45 6.67 22.28
CA ALA A 104 -7.08 8.08 22.38
C ALA A 104 -5.80 8.37 21.59
N GLU A 105 -4.78 7.51 21.70
CA GLU A 105 -3.54 7.65 20.93
C GLU A 105 -3.80 7.50 19.41
N ILE A 106 -4.60 6.51 18.99
CA ILE A 106 -4.99 6.34 17.58
C ILE A 106 -5.67 7.63 17.06
N ALA A 107 -6.57 8.22 17.84
CA ALA A 107 -7.25 9.45 17.46
C ALA A 107 -6.28 10.63 17.29
N GLU A 108 -5.30 10.78 18.18
CA GLU A 108 -4.25 11.81 18.07
C GLU A 108 -3.38 11.62 16.81
N LYS A 109 -2.97 10.38 16.53
CA LYS A 109 -2.16 10.06 15.34
C LYS A 109 -2.96 10.25 14.05
N MET A 110 -4.25 9.91 14.06
CA MET A 110 -5.17 10.15 12.94
C MET A 110 -5.41 11.63 12.70
N ALA A 111 -5.62 12.43 13.76
CA ALA A 111 -5.77 13.88 13.65
C ALA A 111 -4.51 14.52 13.05
N THR A 112 -3.33 14.09 13.51
CA THR A 112 -2.04 14.50 12.95
C THR A 112 -1.94 14.17 11.45
N PHE A 113 -2.33 12.95 11.06
CA PHE A 113 -2.31 12.51 9.67
C PHE A 113 -3.30 13.31 8.78
N HIS A 114 -4.51 13.58 9.26
CA HIS A 114 -5.49 14.41 8.56
C HIS A 114 -5.05 15.86 8.38
N GLY A 115 -4.19 16.38 9.27
CA GLY A 115 -3.59 17.71 9.15
C GLY A 115 -2.51 17.86 8.07
N MET A 116 -2.10 16.76 7.42
CA MET A 116 -0.99 16.78 6.47
C MET A 116 -1.35 17.48 5.15
N LYS A 117 -0.55 18.48 4.78
CA LYS A 117 -0.53 19.01 3.41
C LYS A 117 0.30 18.09 2.51
N MET A 118 -0.40 17.32 1.67
CA MET A 118 0.18 16.42 0.67
C MET A 118 -0.02 16.95 -0.77
N PRO A 119 0.92 16.69 -1.70
CA PRO A 119 0.86 17.17 -3.09
C PRO A 119 0.03 16.23 -3.98
N PHE A 120 -1.17 15.89 -3.55
CA PHE A 120 -2.09 15.02 -4.30
C PHE A 120 -3.39 15.76 -4.62
N ASN A 121 -4.19 15.18 -5.52
CA ASN A 121 -5.52 15.71 -5.83
C ASN A 121 -6.38 15.78 -4.55
N LYS A 122 -7.02 16.92 -4.33
CA LYS A 122 -7.82 17.21 -3.12
C LYS A 122 -9.32 17.07 -3.32
N GLU A 123 -9.78 16.80 -4.54
CA GLU A 123 -11.17 16.47 -4.80
C GLU A 123 -11.52 15.12 -4.14
N PRO A 124 -12.61 15.04 -3.35
CA PRO A 124 -12.99 13.84 -2.60
C PRO A 124 -13.62 12.75 -3.47
N LYS A 125 -13.08 12.52 -4.67
CA LYS A 125 -13.57 11.56 -5.67
C LYS A 125 -13.18 10.11 -5.38
N TRP A 126 -12.23 9.87 -4.47
CA TRP A 126 -11.67 8.54 -4.24
C TRP A 126 -12.73 7.52 -3.81
N LEU A 127 -13.61 7.90 -2.87
CA LEU A 127 -14.59 6.98 -2.30
C LEU A 127 -15.58 6.47 -3.36
N PHE A 128 -16.35 7.37 -3.97
CA PHE A 128 -17.34 7.00 -4.98
C PHE A 128 -16.70 6.47 -6.26
N GLY A 129 -15.61 7.08 -6.73
CA GLY A 129 -14.89 6.59 -7.90
C GLY A 129 -14.37 5.16 -7.74
N THR A 130 -13.92 4.80 -6.53
CA THR A 130 -13.47 3.43 -6.21
C THR A 130 -14.65 2.47 -6.08
N MET A 131 -15.74 2.87 -5.39
CA MET A 131 -16.94 2.04 -5.28
C MET A 131 -17.55 1.72 -6.65
N GLU A 132 -17.71 2.74 -7.51
CA GLU A 132 -18.22 2.55 -8.88
C GLU A 132 -17.31 1.67 -9.72
N LYS A 133 -15.98 1.86 -9.61
CA LYS A 133 -15.00 1.01 -10.30
C LYS A 133 -15.19 -0.45 -9.89
N TYR A 134 -15.20 -0.74 -8.59
CA TYR A 134 -15.35 -2.11 -8.10
C TYR A 134 -16.72 -2.70 -8.42
N LEU A 135 -17.79 -1.91 -8.35
CA LEU A 135 -19.12 -2.37 -8.76
C LEU A 135 -19.13 -2.78 -10.25
N LYS A 136 -18.53 -1.98 -11.14
CA LYS A 136 -18.39 -2.32 -12.56
C LYS A 136 -17.60 -3.61 -12.77
N GLU A 137 -16.55 -3.85 -12.00
CA GLU A 137 -15.80 -5.11 -12.04
C GLU A 137 -16.68 -6.27 -11.57
N VAL A 138 -17.33 -6.14 -10.41
CA VAL A 138 -18.22 -7.18 -9.83
C VAL A 138 -19.33 -7.59 -10.80
N LEU A 139 -19.98 -6.63 -11.47
CA LEU A 139 -21.04 -6.91 -12.44
C LEU A 139 -20.54 -7.67 -13.69
N ARG A 140 -19.23 -7.67 -13.96
CA ARG A 140 -18.60 -8.39 -15.08
C ARG A 140 -17.97 -9.71 -14.67
N ILE A 141 -17.86 -10.00 -13.37
CA ILE A 141 -17.26 -11.25 -12.89
C ILE A 141 -18.13 -12.42 -13.34
N LYS A 142 -17.49 -13.39 -14.01
CA LYS A 142 -18.09 -14.69 -14.33
C LYS A 142 -17.43 -15.76 -13.49
N PHE A 143 -18.18 -16.34 -12.57
CA PHE A 143 -17.72 -17.50 -11.81
C PHE A 143 -17.90 -18.78 -12.62
N THR A 144 -16.97 -19.72 -12.48
CA THR A 144 -17.08 -21.07 -13.06
C THR A 144 -17.88 -22.02 -12.17
N GLU A 145 -17.96 -21.73 -10.87
CA GLU A 145 -18.64 -22.56 -9.87
C GLU A 145 -20.10 -22.11 -9.66
N GLU A 146 -21.07 -23.00 -9.88
CA GLU A 146 -22.50 -22.70 -9.78
C GLU A 146 -22.92 -22.18 -8.39
N SER A 147 -22.28 -22.66 -7.32
CA SER A 147 -22.53 -22.20 -5.95
C SER A 147 -22.23 -20.71 -5.76
N ARG A 148 -21.21 -20.19 -6.45
CA ARG A 148 -20.80 -18.78 -6.42
C ARG A 148 -21.68 -17.91 -7.31
N ILE A 149 -22.10 -18.43 -8.46
CA ILE A 149 -23.08 -17.75 -9.33
C ILE A 149 -24.38 -17.49 -8.55
N LYS A 150 -24.94 -18.53 -7.90
CA LYS A 150 -26.15 -18.41 -7.10
C LYS A 150 -26.00 -17.41 -5.94
N LYS A 151 -24.84 -17.40 -5.27
CA LYS A 151 -24.56 -16.42 -4.20
C LYS A 151 -24.51 -14.98 -4.73
N LEU A 152 -23.83 -14.74 -5.85
CA LEU A 152 -23.76 -13.40 -6.44
C LEU A 152 -25.14 -12.90 -6.88
N HIS A 153 -25.92 -13.76 -7.56
CA HIS A 153 -27.29 -13.43 -7.98
C HIS A 153 -28.26 -13.14 -6.83
N LYS A 154 -27.94 -13.55 -5.59
CA LYS A 154 -28.75 -13.22 -4.41
C LYS A 154 -28.39 -11.86 -3.81
N LEU A 155 -27.17 -11.38 -4.05
CA LEU A 155 -26.66 -10.11 -3.51
C LEU A 155 -26.96 -8.92 -4.42
N LEU A 156 -27.07 -9.17 -5.72
CA LEU A 156 -27.49 -8.21 -6.75
C LEU A 156 -29.02 -8.20 -6.87
#